data_AF-A0A1E5GFB8-F1
#
_entry.id   AF-A0A1E5GFB8-F1
#
_cell.length_a   1.000
_cell.length_b   1.000
_cell.length_c   1.000
_cell.angle_alpha   90.00
_cell.angle_beta   90.00
_cell.angle_gamma   90.00
#
_symmetry.space_group_name_H-M   'P 1'
#
loop_
_entity.id
_entity.type
_entity.pdbx_description
1 polymer ?
#
loop_
_entity_poly.entity_id
_entity_poly.type
_entity_poly.pdbx_seq_one_letter_code
_entity_poly.pdbx_strand_id
1 'polypeptide(L)'
;MKKPVFWNSIAIYLLLYNNILLIISLIIALKSVVEGNGTFGSDVWYQIFVFLVYIIVVAGLMTGGKKGYIISLLFIPFIFLMYFYPPIMVNMFPKMMMLAFRLVEFVSMVYLVISPESRAYFRNCNQKNE
;
A
#
# COMPACT_ATOMS: atom_id res chain seq x y z
N MET A 1 -14.27 -14.04 14.51
CA MET A 1 -14.06 -12.84 15.36
C MET A 1 -14.24 -11.62 14.50
N LYS A 2 -14.80 -10.53 15.06
CA LYS A 2 -14.87 -9.26 14.33
C LYS A 2 -13.46 -8.70 14.19
N LYS A 3 -13.06 -8.45 12.94
CA LYS A 3 -11.82 -7.76 12.58
C LYS A 3 -11.86 -6.33 13.14
N PRO A 4 -10.73 -5.76 13.61
CA PRO A 4 -10.70 -4.37 14.05
C PRO A 4 -11.13 -3.46 12.91
N VAL A 5 -12.01 -2.48 13.21
CA VAL A 5 -12.52 -1.53 12.20
C VAL A 5 -11.37 -0.80 11.51
N PHE A 6 -10.33 -0.48 12.28
CA PHE A 6 -9.10 0.15 11.81
C PHE A 6 -8.44 -0.58 10.64
N TRP A 7 -8.44 -1.92 10.63
CA TRP A 7 -7.84 -2.68 9.53
C TRP A 7 -8.66 -2.61 8.24
N ASN A 8 -9.98 -2.46 8.33
CA ASN A 8 -10.81 -2.19 7.16
C ASN A 8 -10.58 -0.77 6.65
N SER A 9 -10.47 0.21 7.56
CA SER A 9 -10.17 1.59 7.22
C SER A 9 -8.82 1.74 6.50
N ILE A 10 -7.76 1.10 7.00
CA ILE A 10 -6.47 1.08 6.30
C ILE A 10 -6.60 0.39 4.94
N ALA A 11 -7.27 -0.76 4.86
CA ALA A 11 -7.40 -1.47 3.59
C ALA A 11 -8.10 -0.60 2.52
N ILE A 12 -9.15 0.11 2.91
CA ILE A 12 -9.87 1.05 2.02
C ILE A 12 -8.97 2.22 1.63
N TYR A 13 -8.23 2.80 2.57
CA TYR A 13 -7.28 3.86 2.30
C TYR A 13 -6.20 3.43 1.29
N LEU A 14 -5.57 2.28 1.53
CA LEU A 14 -4.56 1.71 0.64
C LEU A 14 -5.14 1.35 -0.72
N LEU A 15 -6.40 0.88 -0.78
CA LEU A 15 -7.10 0.63 -2.03
C LEU A 15 -7.31 1.92 -2.83
N LEU A 16 -7.77 3.00 -2.19
CA LEU A 16 -7.93 4.31 -2.83
C LEU A 16 -6.59 4.85 -3.33
N TYR A 17 -5.55 4.76 -2.49
CA TYR A 17 -4.19 5.15 -2.87
C TYR A 17 -3.71 4.35 -4.09
N ASN A 18 -3.95 3.03 -4.10
CA ASN A 18 -3.57 2.15 -5.20
C ASN A 18 -4.28 2.51 -6.52
N ASN A 19 -5.55 2.90 -6.46
CA ASN A 19 -6.30 3.37 -7.64
C ASN A 19 -5.72 4.68 -8.20
N ILE A 20 -5.28 5.61 -7.34
CA ILE A 20 -4.61 6.84 -7.77
C ILE A 20 -3.30 6.50 -8.50
N LEU A 21 -2.51 5.56 -7.97
CA LEU A 21 -1.28 5.09 -8.61
C LEU A 21 -1.53 4.50 -10.00
N LEU A 22 -2.60 3.74 -10.15
CA LEU A 22 -2.98 3.12 -11.42
C LEU A 22 -3.36 4.17 -12.47
N ILE A 23 -4.16 5.18 -12.10
CA ILE A 23 -4.51 6.29 -13.00
C ILE A 23 -3.25 7.02 -13.47
N ILE A 24 -2.31 7.31 -12.55
CA ILE A 24 -1.04 7.96 -12.91
C ILE A 24 -0.21 7.09 -13.85
N SER A 25 -0.15 5.77 -13.60
CA SER A 25 0.54 4.83 -14.49
C SER A 25 -0.02 4.87 -15.91
N LEU A 26 -1.34 4.92 -16.05
CA LEU A 26 -2.02 5.00 -17.34
C LEU A 26 -1.71 6.31 -18.08
N ILE A 27 -1.65 7.44 -17.35
CA ILE A 27 -1.29 8.74 -17.93
C ILE A 27 0.16 8.72 -18.45
N ILE A 28 1.10 8.16 -17.69
CA ILE A 28 2.51 8.06 -18.11
C ILE A 28 2.66 7.13 -19.31
N ALA A 29 1.96 5.98 -19.30
CA ALA A 29 1.95 5.05 -20.42
C ALA A 29 1.40 5.71 -21.69
N LEU A 30 0.27 6.42 -21.59
CA LEU A 30 -0.32 7.16 -22.70
C LEU A 30 0.63 8.24 -23.24
N LYS A 31 1.28 8.99 -22.34
CA LYS A 31 2.27 10.00 -22.71
C LYS A 31 3.43 9.37 -23.51
N SER A 32 3.99 8.25 -23.06
CA SER A 32 5.06 7.54 -23.77
C SER A 32 4.65 7.14 -25.19
N VAL A 33 3.42 6.64 -25.35
CA VAL A 33 2.86 6.28 -26.65
C VAL A 33 2.68 7.51 -27.54
N VAL A 34 2.15 8.61 -27.00
CA VAL A 34 1.95 9.88 -27.75
C VAL A 34 3.28 10.51 -28.16
N GLU A 35 4.33 10.41 -27.34
CA GLU A 35 5.67 10.92 -27.63
C GLU A 35 6.44 10.05 -28.66
N GLY A 36 5.85 8.96 -29.15
CA GLY A 36 6.48 8.06 -30.11
C GLY A 36 7.53 7.13 -29.49
N ASN A 37 7.70 7.18 -28.16
CA ASN A 37 8.54 6.26 -27.41
C ASN A 37 7.74 4.98 -27.15
N GLY A 38 7.78 4.03 -28.09
CA GLY A 38 7.09 2.74 -28.04
C GLY A 38 7.57 1.76 -26.97
N THR A 39 8.42 2.21 -26.04
CA THR A 39 8.97 1.39 -24.95
C THR A 39 8.53 1.93 -23.61
N PHE A 40 7.96 1.07 -22.77
CA PHE A 40 7.71 1.40 -21.38
C PHE A 40 9.04 1.59 -20.65
N GLY A 41 9.32 2.82 -20.20
CA GLY A 41 10.47 3.12 -19.37
C GLY A 41 10.43 2.37 -18.03
N SER A 42 11.57 2.34 -17.32
CA SER A 42 11.72 1.78 -15.96
C SER A 42 10.65 2.26 -14.99
N ASP A 43 10.12 3.44 -15.26
CA ASP A 43 9.15 4.19 -14.47
C ASP A 43 7.77 3.53 -14.43
N VAL A 44 7.33 2.99 -15.58
CA VAL A 44 6.07 2.26 -15.70
C VAL A 44 6.19 0.90 -15.00
N TRP A 45 7.31 0.21 -15.20
CA TRP A 45 7.59 -1.07 -14.53
C TRP A 45 7.68 -0.92 -13.01
N TYR A 46 8.30 0.16 -12.54
CA TYR A 46 8.33 0.50 -11.12
C TYR A 46 6.92 0.73 -10.57
N GLN A 47 6.09 1.49 -11.29
CA GLN A 47 4.70 1.75 -10.90
C GLN A 47 3.86 0.45 -10.84
N ILE A 48 4.05 -0.47 -11.79
CA ILE A 48 3.41 -1.79 -11.80
C ILE A 48 3.85 -2.63 -10.58
N PHE A 49 5.14 -2.63 -10.25
CA PHE A 49 5.64 -3.35 -9.08
C PHE A 49 5.05 -2.78 -7.77
N VAL A 50 5.00 -1.46 -7.64
CA VAL A 50 4.36 -0.77 -6.51
C VAL A 50 2.89 -1.20 -6.40
N PHE A 51 2.16 -1.18 -7.51
CA PHE A 51 0.76 -1.58 -7.57
C PHE A 51 0.53 -3.01 -7.03
N LEU A 52 1.38 -3.97 -7.42
CA LEU A 52 1.32 -5.35 -6.95
C LEU A 52 1.52 -5.47 -5.44
N VAL A 53 2.49 -4.73 -4.88
CA VAL A 53 2.74 -4.72 -3.43
C VAL A 53 1.51 -4.21 -2.66
N TYR A 54 0.88 -3.13 -3.15
CA TYR A 54 -0.35 -2.61 -2.52
C TYR A 54 -1.51 -3.61 -2.58
N ILE A 55 -1.70 -4.34 -3.69
CA ILE A 55 -2.73 -5.39 -3.79
C ILE A 55 -2.51 -6.46 -2.72
N ILE A 56 -1.27 -6.93 -2.55
CA ILE A 56 -0.95 -7.98 -1.58
C ILE A 56 -1.25 -7.50 -0.16
N VAL A 57 -0.89 -6.26 0.19
CA VAL A 57 -1.16 -5.69 1.51
C VAL A 57 -2.66 -5.52 1.74
N VAL A 58 -3.40 -4.99 0.76
CA VAL A 58 -4.87 -4.85 0.85
C VAL A 58 -5.53 -6.22 0.99
N ALA A 59 -5.14 -7.20 0.20
CA ALA A 59 -5.67 -8.56 0.29
C ALA A 59 -5.39 -9.16 1.68
N GLY A 60 -4.15 -9.07 2.18
CA GLY A 60 -3.80 -9.55 3.52
C GLY A 60 -4.61 -8.87 4.63
N LEU A 61 -4.81 -7.56 4.53
CA LEU A 61 -5.64 -6.82 5.47
C LEU A 61 -7.09 -7.28 5.37
N MET A 62 -7.68 -7.33 4.17
CA MET A 62 -9.09 -7.68 3.93
C MET A 62 -9.44 -9.12 4.34
N THR A 63 -8.55 -10.08 4.08
CA THR A 63 -8.77 -11.50 4.43
C THR A 63 -8.75 -11.69 5.95
N GLY A 64 -7.97 -10.86 6.66
CA GLY A 64 -7.84 -10.92 8.11
C GLY A 64 -7.17 -12.22 8.61
N GLY A 65 -7.22 -12.44 9.91
CA GLY A 65 -6.60 -13.58 10.57
C GLY A 65 -5.07 -13.48 10.69
N LYS A 66 -4.47 -14.49 11.33
CA LYS A 66 -3.02 -14.55 11.62
C LYS A 66 -2.18 -14.49 10.33
N LYS A 67 -2.59 -15.23 9.30
CA LYS A 67 -1.88 -15.30 8.01
C LYS A 67 -1.97 -13.97 7.25
N GLY A 68 -3.15 -13.37 7.17
CA GLY A 68 -3.35 -12.07 6.52
C GLY A 68 -2.53 -10.96 7.18
N TYR A 69 -2.48 -10.95 8.52
CA TYR A 69 -1.65 -10.01 9.27
C TYR A 69 -0.15 -10.16 8.98
N ILE A 70 0.37 -11.39 9.01
CA ILE A 70 1.79 -11.65 8.75
C ILE A 70 2.16 -11.23 7.34
N ILE A 71 1.31 -11.52 6.34
CA ILE A 71 1.52 -11.10 4.96
C ILE A 71 1.54 -9.57 4.86
N SER A 72 0.56 -8.88 5.45
CA SER A 72 0.55 -7.42 5.47
C SER A 72 1.82 -6.86 6.13
N LEU A 73 2.25 -7.43 7.26
CA LEU A 73 3.41 -6.96 8.02
C LEU A 73 4.74 -7.19 7.27
N LEU A 74 4.84 -8.27 6.51
CA LEU A 74 6.02 -8.60 5.69
C LEU A 74 6.17 -7.64 4.49
N PHE A 75 5.06 -7.13 3.96
CA PHE A 75 5.05 -6.22 2.83
C PHE A 75 5.05 -4.71 3.22
N ILE A 76 4.83 -4.38 4.50
CA ILE A 76 4.96 -3.00 5.03
C ILE A 76 6.36 -2.40 4.75
N PRO A 77 7.49 -3.09 4.97
CA PRO A 77 8.82 -2.58 4.65
C PRO A 77 9.01 -2.25 3.16
N PHE A 78 8.36 -2.99 2.25
CA PHE A 78 8.39 -2.69 0.82
C PHE A 78 7.67 -1.38 0.51
N ILE A 79 6.53 -1.12 1.17
CA ILE A 79 5.85 0.16 1.07
C ILE A 79 6.74 1.29 1.62
N PHE A 80 7.47 1.06 2.71
CA PHE A 80 8.41 2.04 3.27
C PHE A 80 9.61 2.32 2.35
N LEU A 81 10.20 1.30 1.72
CA LEU A 81 11.29 1.48 0.75
C LEU A 81 10.87 2.33 -0.46
N MET A 82 9.59 2.25 -0.84
CA MET A 82 9.01 3.09 -1.89
C MET A 82 8.87 4.58 -1.49
N TYR A 83 9.12 4.96 -0.23
CA TYR A 83 9.20 6.38 0.19
C TYR A 83 10.49 7.04 -0.27
N PHE A 84 11.59 6.28 -0.34
CA PHE A 84 12.91 6.79 -0.70
C PHE A 84 13.15 6.80 -2.21
N TYR A 85 12.45 5.93 -2.94
CA TYR A 85 12.37 5.94 -4.40
C TYR A 85 10.96 6.33 -4.83
N PRO A 86 10.57 7.60 -4.68
CA PRO A 86 9.22 7.97 -5.01
C PRO A 86 9.02 7.76 -6.53
N PRO A 87 7.90 7.13 -6.96
CA PRO A 87 7.58 7.06 -8.37
C PRO A 87 7.53 8.47 -8.95
N ILE A 88 7.68 8.61 -10.27
CA ILE A 88 7.64 9.89 -11.00
C ILE A 88 6.43 10.79 -10.72
N MET A 89 5.45 10.28 -9.99
CA MET A 89 4.58 11.03 -9.10
C MET A 89 5.18 12.32 -8.48
N VAL A 90 6.48 12.37 -8.15
CA VAL A 90 7.18 13.60 -7.67
C VAL A 90 7.22 14.74 -8.70
N ASN A 91 7.14 14.42 -9.99
CA ASN A 91 7.17 15.40 -11.07
C ASN A 91 5.78 15.87 -11.51
N MET A 92 4.70 15.15 -11.18
CA MET A 92 3.33 15.46 -11.65
C MET A 92 2.34 15.88 -10.55
N PHE A 93 2.62 15.61 -9.27
CA PHE A 93 1.75 15.99 -8.15
C PHE A 93 2.43 17.02 -7.23
N PRO A 94 1.68 17.85 -6.48
CA PRO A 94 2.27 18.70 -5.45
C PRO A 94 3.02 17.84 -4.43
N LYS A 95 4.35 17.93 -4.42
CA LYS A 95 5.24 17.11 -3.55
C LYS A 95 4.78 17.09 -2.09
N MET A 96 4.22 18.20 -1.62
CA MET A 96 3.67 18.40 -0.27
C MET A 96 2.43 17.53 0.02
N MET A 97 1.48 17.40 -0.91
CA MET A 97 0.30 16.55 -0.73
C MET A 97 0.68 15.08 -0.68
N MET A 98 1.62 14.68 -1.53
CA MET A 98 2.12 13.30 -1.55
C MET A 98 2.84 12.95 -0.25
N LEU A 99 3.67 13.88 0.26
CA LEU A 99 4.31 13.73 1.57
C LEU A 99 3.28 13.58 2.70
N ALA A 100 2.15 14.31 2.65
CA ALA A 100 1.09 14.20 3.65
C ALA A 100 0.42 12.81 3.63
N PHE A 101 0.03 12.30 2.46
CA PHE A 101 -0.51 10.93 2.32
C PHE A 101 0.47 9.87 2.82
N ARG A 102 1.75 10.08 2.54
CA ARG A 102 2.86 9.23 2.99
C ARG A 102 3.00 9.27 4.52
N LEU A 103 2.96 10.44 5.13
CA LEU A 103 3.08 10.55 6.58
C LEU A 103 1.89 9.86 7.29
N VAL A 104 0.68 10.01 6.75
CA VAL A 104 -0.54 9.33 7.24
C VAL A 104 -0.43 7.82 7.11
N GLU A 105 0.08 7.31 5.98
CA GLU A 105 0.27 5.89 5.74
C GLU A 105 1.30 5.29 6.70
N PHE A 106 2.44 5.96 6.88
CA PHE A 106 3.47 5.51 7.82
C PHE A 106 2.93 5.44 9.26
N VAL A 107 2.26 6.48 9.73
CA VAL A 107 1.63 6.50 11.07
C VAL A 107 0.58 5.39 11.19
N SER A 108 -0.20 5.14 10.14
CA SER A 108 -1.20 4.08 10.11
C SER A 108 -0.58 2.69 10.22
N MET A 109 0.56 2.46 9.55
CA MET A 109 1.30 1.20 9.63
C MET A 109 1.94 0.99 11.00
N VAL A 110 2.55 2.04 11.57
CA VAL A 110 3.07 2.01 12.94
C VAL A 110 1.95 1.67 13.92
N TYR A 111 0.80 2.33 13.79
CA TYR A 111 -0.37 2.04 14.62
C TYR A 111 -0.88 0.60 14.43
N LEU A 112 -0.87 0.04 13.22
CA LEU A 112 -1.26 -1.34 12.97
C LEU A 112 -0.37 -2.36 13.69
N VAL A 113 0.92 -2.05 13.88
CA VAL A 113 1.87 -2.91 14.60
C VAL A 113 1.75 -2.73 16.13
N ILE A 114 1.62 -1.48 16.61
CA ILE A 114 1.65 -1.21 18.05
C ILE A 114 0.28 -1.28 18.73
N SER A 115 -0.82 -1.15 17.98
CA SER A 115 -2.15 -0.99 18.56
C SER A 115 -2.56 -2.17 19.44
N PRO A 116 -3.15 -1.89 20.62
CA PRO A 116 -3.62 -2.93 21.53
C PRO A 116 -4.72 -3.79 20.89
N GLU A 117 -5.53 -3.22 19.99
CA GLU A 117 -6.54 -3.93 19.21
C GLU A 117 -5.93 -5.00 18.29
N SER A 118 -4.85 -4.65 17.59
CA SER A 118 -4.16 -5.58 16.70
C SER A 118 -3.46 -6.68 17.48
N ARG A 119 -2.86 -6.35 18.63
CA ARG A 119 -2.25 -7.33 19.54
C ARG A 119 -3.27 -8.28 20.17
N ALA A 120 -4.42 -7.75 20.61
CA ALA A 120 -5.52 -8.54 21.17
C ALA A 120 -6.12 -9.49 20.12
N TYR A 121 -6.31 -9.01 18.89
CA TYR A 121 -6.73 -9.84 17.77
C TYR A 121 -5.74 -10.98 17.50
N PHE A 122 -4.44 -10.69 17.52
CA PHE A 122 -3.41 -11.69 17.30
C PHE A 122 -3.35 -12.75 18.41
N ARG A 123 -3.44 -12.32 19.67
CA ARG A 123 -3.47 -13.21 20.84
C ARG A 123 -4.67 -14.16 20.81
N ASN A 124 -5.85 -13.63 20.48
CA ASN A 124 -7.06 -14.44 20.39
C ASN A 124 -7.04 -15.38 19.16
N CYS A 125 -6.46 -14.96 18.04
CA CYS A 125 -6.25 -15.84 16.88
C CYS A 125 -5.30 -17.01 17.19
N ASN A 126 -4.32 -16.81 18.06
CA ASN A 126 -3.44 -17.89 18.51
C ASN A 126 -4.16 -18.89 19.41
N GLN A 127 -4.98 -18.42 20.37
CA GLN A 127 -5.73 -19.29 21.28
C GLN A 127 -6.78 -20.19 20.61
N LYS A 128 -7.18 -19.87 19.37
CA LYS A 128 -8.15 -20.68 18.61
C LYS A 128 -7.49 -21.73 17.70
N ASN A 129 -6.16 -21.67 17.56
CA ASN A 129 -5.37 -22.59 16.75
C ASN A 129 -4.56 -23.60 17.61
N GLU A 130 -4.64 -23.48 18.94
CA GLU A 130 -4.37 -24.56 19.91
C GLU A 130 -5.68 -25.31 20.18
#